data_AF-A0A533X4H9-F1
#
_entry.id   AF-A0A533X4H9-F1
#
_cell.length_a   1.000
_cell.length_b   1.000
_cell.length_c   1.000
_cell.angle_alpha   90.00
_cell.angle_beta   90.00
_cell.angle_gamma   90.00
#
_symmetry.space_group_name_H-M   'P 1'
#
loop_
_entity.id
_entity.type
_entity.pdbx_description
1 polymer ?
#
loop_
_entity_poly.entity_id
_entity_poly.type
_entity_poly.pdbx_seq_one_letter_code
_entity_poly.pdbx_strand_id
1 'polypeptide(L)'
;MSAFNKLYWTRISLGVFAAFAAEGVFRIVGGDYTDGLLVGVLVYFASYYLARYTWFRNVEREKVSKVYSTGIGGYVMLFLFVWILLFTLGV
;
A
#
# COMPACT_ATOMS: atom_id res chain seq x y z
N MET A 1 6.75 9.15 18.93
CA MET A 1 6.86 8.26 17.75
C MET A 1 7.40 9.06 16.57
N SER A 2 8.57 8.68 16.01
CA SER A 2 9.21 9.39 14.88
C SER A 2 8.31 9.41 13.62
N ALA A 3 8.41 10.45 12.79
CA ALA A 3 7.59 10.60 11.57
C ALA A 3 7.72 9.40 10.61
N PHE A 4 8.92 8.82 10.51
CA PHE A 4 9.17 7.60 9.71
C PHE A 4 8.50 6.36 10.31
N ASN A 5 8.41 6.26 11.64
CA ASN A 5 7.71 5.15 12.29
C ASN A 5 6.20 5.25 12.07
N LYS A 6 5.63 6.46 12.14
CA LYS A 6 4.22 6.69 11.77
C LYS A 6 3.96 6.28 10.32
N LEU A 7 4.82 6.70 9.39
CA LEU A 7 4.72 6.33 7.97
C LEU A 7 4.78 4.82 7.76
N TYR A 8 5.69 4.12 8.44
CA TYR A 8 5.81 2.67 8.39
C TYR A 8 4.51 1.97 8.81
N TRP A 9 3.95 2.35 9.95
CA TRP A 9 2.71 1.77 10.46
C TRP A 9 1.51 2.09 9.56
N THR A 10 1.40 3.32 9.04
CA THR A 10 0.36 3.70 8.08
C THR A 10 0.42 2.86 6.80
N ARG A 11 1.62 2.62 6.27
CA ARG A 11 1.80 1.75 5.10
C ARG A 11 1.43 0.30 5.41
N ILE A 12 1.80 -0.21 6.58
CA ILE A 12 1.36 -1.53 7.04
C ILE A 12 -0.18 -1.65 7.04
N SER A 13 -0.88 -0.65 7.61
CA SER A 13 -2.35 -0.67 7.64
C SER A 13 -2.93 -0.58 6.23
N LEU A 14 -2.38 0.31 5.40
CA LEU A 14 -2.80 0.47 4.01
C LEU A 14 -2.58 -0.79 3.16
N GLY A 15 -1.54 -1.58 3.43
CA GLY A 15 -1.32 -2.85 2.73
C GLY A 15 -2.45 -3.84 2.97
N VAL A 16 -2.96 -3.90 4.20
CA VAL A 16 -4.14 -4.73 4.53
C VAL A 16 -5.38 -4.21 3.82
N PHE A 17 -5.68 -2.90 3.91
CA PHE A 17 -6.81 -2.31 3.20
C PHE A 17 -6.74 -2.48 1.67
N ALA A 18 -5.53 -2.38 1.10
CA ALA A 18 -5.30 -2.58 -0.32
C ALA A 18 -5.61 -4.02 -0.75
N ALA A 19 -5.32 -5.01 0.08
CA ALA A 19 -5.63 -6.42 -0.21
C ALA A 19 -7.14 -6.66 -0.28
N PHE A 20 -7.91 -6.11 0.66
CA PHE A 20 -9.37 -6.16 0.61
C PHE A 20 -9.95 -5.41 -0.59
N ALA A 21 -9.38 -4.25 -0.92
CA ALA A 21 -9.80 -3.50 -2.11
C ALA A 21 -9.49 -4.25 -3.41
N ALA A 22 -8.32 -4.89 -3.50
CA ALA A 22 -7.92 -5.70 -4.65
C ALA A 22 -8.85 -6.90 -4.85
N GLU A 23 -9.17 -7.63 -3.78
CA GLU A 23 -10.11 -8.75 -3.83
C GLU A 23 -11.54 -8.28 -4.17
N GLY A 24 -11.98 -7.17 -3.59
CA GLY A 24 -13.28 -6.58 -3.90
C GLY A 24 -13.40 -6.19 -5.38
N VAL A 25 -12.37 -5.56 -5.94
CA VAL A 25 -12.34 -5.22 -7.37
C VAL A 25 -12.32 -6.47 -8.24
N PHE A 26 -11.50 -7.47 -7.92
CA PHE A 26 -11.44 -8.73 -8.64
C PHE A 26 -12.83 -9.40 -8.73
N ARG A 27 -13.55 -9.47 -7.60
CA ARG A 27 -14.88 -10.10 -7.53
C ARG A 27 -15.99 -9.31 -8.17
N ILE A 28 -16.01 -7.98 -7.98
CA ILE A 28 -17.10 -7.13 -8.46
C ILE A 28 -16.97 -6.86 -9.96
N VAL A 29 -15.74 -6.63 -10.43
CA VAL A 29 -15.47 -6.27 -11.82
C VAL A 29 -15.24 -7.53 -12.68
N GLY A 30 -14.98 -8.68 -12.08
CA GLY A 30 -14.68 -9.93 -12.80
C GLY A 30 -13.35 -9.86 -13.56
N GLY A 31 -12.45 -9.00 -13.10
CA GLY A 31 -11.14 -8.75 -13.70
C GLY A 31 -10.17 -9.91 -13.49
N ASP A 32 -9.07 -9.90 -14.23
CA ASP A 32 -8.00 -10.89 -14.06
C ASP A 32 -7.18 -10.61 -12.78
N TYR A 33 -6.36 -11.58 -12.36
CA TYR A 33 -5.43 -11.43 -11.23
C TYR A 33 -4.55 -10.18 -11.32
N THR A 34 -4.27 -9.73 -12.55
CA THR A 34 -3.49 -8.52 -12.82
C THR A 34 -4.19 -7.25 -12.33
N ASP A 35 -5.52 -7.20 -12.32
CA ASP A 35 -6.28 -6.04 -11.86
C ASP A 35 -6.16 -5.85 -10.35
N GLY A 36 -6.22 -6.94 -9.57
CA GLY A 36 -5.97 -6.90 -8.13
C GLY A 36 -4.55 -6.43 -7.79
N LEU A 37 -3.56 -6.88 -8.58
CA LEU A 37 -2.18 -6.41 -8.43
C LEU A 37 -2.05 -4.90 -8.74
N LEU A 38 -2.71 -4.43 -9.81
CA LEU A 38 -2.73 -3.02 -10.18
C LEU A 38 -3.37 -2.15 -9.09
N VAL A 39 -4.45 -2.60 -8.47
CA VAL A 39 -5.07 -1.92 -7.32
C VAL A 39 -4.07 -1.80 -6.17
N GLY A 40 -3.35 -2.87 -5.84
CA GLY A 40 -2.32 -2.85 -4.80
C GLY A 40 -1.20 -1.83 -5.09
N VAL A 41 -0.76 -1.73 -6.35
CA VAL A 41 0.24 -0.75 -6.78
C VAL A 41 -0.32 0.68 -6.73
N LEU A 42 -1.55 0.90 -7.19
CA LEU A 42 -2.20 2.21 -7.17
C LEU A 42 -2.40 2.73 -5.74
N VAL A 43 -2.83 1.87 -4.82
CA VAL A 43 -2.99 2.23 -3.40
C VAL A 43 -1.64 2.57 -2.78
N TYR A 44 -0.56 1.88 -3.17
CA TYR A 44 0.78 2.22 -2.72
C TYR A 44 1.20 3.61 -3.20
N PHE A 45 1.00 3.92 -4.48
CA PHE A 45 1.29 5.26 -5.01
C PHE A 45 0.45 6.33 -4.32
N ALA A 46 -0.85 6.08 -4.10
CA ALA A 46 -1.71 6.99 -3.35
C ALA A 46 -1.16 7.24 -1.93
N SER A 47 -0.69 6.20 -1.24
CA SER A 47 -0.06 6.32 0.08
C SER A 47 1.19 7.22 0.05
N TYR A 48 1.99 7.12 -1.01
CA TYR A 48 3.19 7.92 -1.18
C TYR A 48 2.84 9.40 -1.39
N TYR A 49 1.87 9.71 -2.26
CA TYR A 49 1.42 11.09 -2.47
C TYR A 49 0.79 11.67 -1.20
N LEU A 50 -0.02 10.88 -0.49
CA LEU A 50 -0.65 11.30 0.76
C LEU A 50 0.40 11.63 1.82
N ALA A 51 1.36 10.71 2.03
CA ALA A 51 2.47 10.92 2.98
C ALA A 51 3.33 12.13 2.61
N ARG A 52 3.60 12.33 1.31
CA ARG A 52 4.34 13.47 0.80
C ARG A 52 3.61 14.78 1.08
N TYR A 53 2.29 14.82 0.91
CA TYR A 53 1.50 16.04 1.09
C TYR A 53 1.22 16.38 2.56
N THR A 54 1.07 15.37 3.43
CA THR A 54 0.73 15.58 4.85
C THR A 54 1.94 15.80 5.75
N TRP A 55 2.95 14.93 5.67
CA TRP A 55 4.06 14.92 6.64
C TRP A 55 5.38 15.43 6.08
N PHE A 56 5.58 15.38 4.76
CA PHE A 56 6.86 15.71 4.13
C PHE A 56 6.74 16.82 3.06
N ARG A 57 5.75 17.73 3.21
CA ARG A 57 5.40 18.77 2.22
C ARG A 57 6.56 19.72 1.85
N ASN A 58 7.48 19.98 2.79
CA ASN A 58 8.63 20.90 2.62
C ASN A 58 9.99 20.18 2.67
N VAL A 59 10.03 18.89 2.35
CA VAL A 59 11.23 18.09 2.58
C VAL A 59 12.12 18.12 1.34
N GLU A 60 13.40 18.42 1.56
CA GLU A 60 14.46 18.46 0.54
C GLU A 60 14.43 17.22 -0.34
N ARG A 61 14.68 17.39 -1.65
CA ARG A 61 14.64 16.31 -2.66
C ARG A 61 15.43 15.07 -2.24
N GLU A 62 16.52 15.25 -1.48
CA GLU A 62 17.37 14.18 -0.98
C GLU A 62 16.66 13.24 0.01
N LYS A 63 15.76 13.76 0.84
CA LYS A 63 15.00 12.98 1.82
C LYS A 63 13.73 12.35 1.24
N VAL A 64 13.31 12.77 0.04
CA VAL A 64 12.14 12.20 -0.67
C VAL A 64 12.35 10.72 -1.02
N SER A 65 13.56 10.34 -1.43
CA SER A 65 13.92 8.94 -1.70
C SER A 65 13.72 8.06 -0.46
N LYS A 66 14.04 8.61 0.72
CA LYS A 66 13.86 7.92 2.01
C LYS A 66 12.38 7.75 2.38
N VAL A 67 11.54 8.74 2.06
CA VAL A 67 10.07 8.64 2.22
C VAL A 67 9.50 7.58 1.29
N TYR A 68 10.04 7.44 0.07
CA TYR A 68 9.59 6.40 -0.87
C TYR A 68 9.96 5.00 -0.39
N SER A 69 11.19 4.76 0.05
CA SER A 69 11.66 3.42 0.45
C SER A 69 11.20 2.98 1.84
N THR A 70 10.90 3.90 2.75
CA THR A 70 10.54 3.55 4.14
C THR A 70 9.21 2.79 4.21
N GLY A 71 9.24 1.51 4.57
CA GLY A 71 8.03 0.72 4.74
C GLY A 71 7.41 0.17 3.46
N ILE A 72 8.12 0.26 2.31
CA ILE A 72 7.70 -0.40 1.06
C ILE A 72 7.63 -1.92 1.25
N GLY A 73 8.67 -2.52 1.84
CA GLY A 73 8.73 -3.96 2.07
C GLY A 73 7.61 -4.45 2.99
N GLY A 74 7.30 -3.69 4.05
CA GLY A 74 6.21 -4.00 4.97
C GLY A 74 4.84 -3.93 4.30
N TYR A 75 4.61 -2.90 3.48
CA TYR A 75 3.39 -2.79 2.68
C TYR A 75 3.25 -3.98 1.73
N VAL A 76 4.26 -4.24 0.90
CA VAL A 76 4.20 -5.28 -0.15
C VAL A 76 4.02 -6.66 0.46
N MET A 77 4.77 -6.99 1.52
CA MET A 77 4.65 -8.28 2.20
C MET A 77 3.25 -8.50 2.78
N LEU A 78 2.69 -7.51 3.49
CA LEU A 78 1.36 -7.64 4.08
C LEU A 78 0.26 -7.64 3.02
N PHE A 79 0.37 -6.79 2.00
CA PHE A 79 -0.56 -6.77 0.88
C PHE A 79 -0.61 -8.16 0.22
N LEU A 80 0.53 -8.71 -0.19
CA LEU A 80 0.59 -10.02 -0.84
C LEU A 80 0.11 -11.13 0.10
N PHE A 81 0.55 -11.12 1.36
CA PHE A 81 0.14 -12.13 2.33
C PHE A 81 -1.38 -12.14 2.55
N VAL A 82 -1.98 -10.98 2.83
CA VAL A 82 -3.44 -10.88 3.06
C VAL A 82 -4.20 -11.16 1.78
N TRP A 83 -3.75 -10.67 0.64
CA TRP A 83 -4.44 -10.88 -0.63
C TRP A 83 -4.42 -12.36 -1.05
N ILE A 84 -3.29 -13.05 -0.93
CA ILE A 84 -3.20 -14.50 -1.16
C ILE A 84 -4.10 -15.27 -0.19
N LEU A 85 -4.17 -14.85 1.07
CA LEU A 85 -5.07 -15.46 2.05
C LEU A 85 -6.54 -15.27 1.66
N LEU A 86 -6.97 -14.06 1.31
CA LEU A 86 -8.34 -13.78 0.88
C LEU A 86 -8.70 -14.60 -0.37
N PHE A 87 -7.79 -14.62 -1.34
CA PHE A 87 -7.92 -15.41 -2.55
C PHE A 87 -8.09 -16.91 -2.24
N THR A 88 -7.28 -17.44 -1.34
CA THR A 88 -7.32 -18.86 -0.94
C THR A 88 -8.59 -19.18 -0.15
N LEU A 89 -9.04 -18.27 0.72
CA LEU A 89 -10.25 -18.43 1.52
C LEU A 89 -11.53 -18.28 0.70
N GLY A 90 -11.43 -17.74 -0.53
CA GLY A 90 -12.58 -17.51 -1.38
C GLY A 90 -13.54 -16.47 -0.80
N VAL A 91 -13.04 -15.52 -0.01
CA VAL A 91 -13.81 -14.41 0.58
C VAL A 91 -13.69 -13.15 -0.23
#